data_AF-A0A349W7J5-F1
#
_entry.id   AF-A0A349W7J5-F1
#
_cell.length_a   1.000
_cell.length_b   1.000
_cell.length_c   1.000
_cell.angle_alpha   90.00
_cell.angle_beta   90.00
_cell.angle_gamma   90.00
#
_symmetry.space_group_name_H-M   'P 1'
#
loop_
_entity.id
_entity.type
_entity.pdbx_description
1 polymer ?
#
loop_
_entity_poly.entity_id
_entity_poly.type
_entity_poly.pdbx_seq_one_letter_code
_entity_poly.pdbx_strand_id
1 'polypeptide(L)' 'SIVDKTIQRMGGIFALANSTSGGLVAHVQLQRASDQPAGTDPHQRLQRPQVKRNLPQRKA' A
#
# COMPACT_ATOMS: atom_id res chain seq x y z
N SER A 1 14.34 -12.69 2.67
CA SER A 1 13.49 -12.72 1.45
C SER A 1 13.98 -11.66 0.48
N ILE A 2 13.85 -11.88 -0.84
CA ILE A 2 14.18 -10.87 -1.86
C ILE A 2 13.36 -9.58 -1.66
N VAL A 3 12.09 -9.73 -1.28
CA VAL A 3 11.15 -8.62 -1.04
C VAL A 3 11.60 -7.74 0.13
N ASP A 4 12.08 -8.36 1.20
CA ASP A 4 12.51 -7.64 2.40
C ASP A 4 13.74 -6.77 2.12
N LYS A 5 14.73 -7.35 1.42
CA LYS A 5 15.97 -6.67 1.02
C LYS A 5 15.71 -5.51 0.07
N THR A 6 14.76 -5.64 -0.86
CA THR A 6 14.43 -4.55 -1.80
C THR A 6 13.71 -3.40 -1.09
N ILE A 7 12.77 -3.71 -0.20
CA ILE A 7 12.03 -2.70 0.56
C ILE A 7 12.96 -1.94 1.52
N GLN A 8 13.86 -2.64 2.20
CA GLN A 8 14.87 -2.02 3.07
C GLN A 8 15.80 -1.08 2.30
N ARG A 9 16.24 -1.45 1.08
CA ARG A 9 17.07 -0.59 0.21
C ARG A 9 16.35 0.69 -0.21
N MET A 10 15.03 0.66 -0.36
CA MET A 10 14.21 1.84 -0.61
C MET A 10 13.90 2.65 0.67
N GLY A 11 14.55 2.32 1.79
CA GLY A 11 14.30 2.95 3.08
C GLY A 11 12.91 2.67 3.66
N GLY A 12 12.26 1.60 3.18
CA GLY A 12 10.92 1.19 3.57
C GLY A 12 10.86 0.06 4.60
N ILE A 13 9.64 -0.29 4.99
CA ILE A 13 9.34 -1.36 5.96
C ILE A 13 8.34 -2.35 5.33
N PHE A 14 8.58 -3.64 5.58
CA PHE A 14 7.70 -4.73 5.17
C PHE A 14 7.33 -5.60 6.37
N ALA A 15 6.05 -5.89 6.53
CA ALA A 15 5.57 -6.84 7.53
C ALA A 15 4.42 -7.68 6.98
N LEU A 16 4.32 -8.91 7.46
CA LEU A 16 3.34 -9.88 7.01
C LEU A 16 2.64 -10.50 8.21
N ALA A 17 1.31 -10.54 8.19
CA ALA A 17 0.49 -11.06 9.30
C ALA A 17 -0.78 -11.74 8.81
N ASN A 18 -1.35 -12.64 9.62
CA ASN A 18 -2.66 -13.22 9.35
C ASN A 18 -3.76 -12.18 9.57
N SER A 19 -4.76 -12.15 8.69
CA SER A 19 -5.93 -11.28 8.83
C SER A 19 -6.89 -11.84 9.89
N THR A 20 -7.53 -10.95 10.67
CA THR A 20 -8.57 -11.33 11.64
C THR A 20 -9.84 -11.88 10.97
N SER A 21 -10.09 -11.54 9.71
CA SER A 21 -11.19 -12.10 8.91
C SER A 21 -10.83 -13.39 8.17
N GLY A 22 -9.63 -13.94 8.40
CA GLY A 22 -9.04 -14.98 7.57
C GLY A 22 -8.29 -14.42 6.36
N GLY A 23 -7.24 -15.13 5.93
CA GLY A 23 -6.31 -14.69 4.90
C GLY A 23 -5.05 -14.00 5.45
N LEU A 24 -4.35 -13.27 4.59
CA LEU A 24 -3.00 -12.79 4.87
C LEU A 24 -2.85 -11.33 4.43
N VAL A 25 -2.25 -10.50 5.28
CA VAL A 25 -2.10 -9.05 5.09
C VAL A 25 -0.63 -8.71 5.01
N ALA A 26 -0.27 -7.91 4.01
CA ALA A 26 1.05 -7.33 3.83
C ALA A 26 1.00 -5.82 4.12
N HIS A 27 1.81 -5.37 5.07
CA HIS A 27 2.03 -3.96 5.36
C HIS A 27 3.33 -3.51 4.69
N VAL A 28 3.22 -2.56 3.76
CA VAL A 28 4.35 -1.98 3.03
C VAL A 28 4.35 -0.48 3.25
N GLN A 29 5.46 0.05 3.75
CA GLN A 29 5.71 1.49 3.87
C GLN A 29 6.94 1.83 3.05
N LEU A 30 6.87 2.86 2.20
CA LEU A 30 7.95 3.29 1.33
C LEU A 30 8.17 4.80 1.46
N GLN A 31 9.42 5.22 1.33
CA GLN A 31 9.75 6.64 1.21
C GLN A 31 9.26 7.16 -0.14
N ARG A 32 8.80 8.41 -0.18
CA ARG A 32 8.50 9.05 -1.46
C ARG A 32 9.80 9.32 -2.21
N ALA A 33 9.75 9.22 -3.53
CA ALA A 33 10.89 9.58 -4.38
C ALA A 33 11.25 11.06 -4.16
N SER A 34 12.52 11.34 -3.86
CA SER A 34 13.05 12.70 -3.64
C SER A 34 13.49 13.37 -4.93
N ASP A 35 13.83 12.59 -5.96
CA ASP A 35 14.35 13.08 -7.24
C ASP A 35 13.22 13.17 -8.29
N GLN A 36 12.19 13.96 -7.97
CA GLN A 36 11.12 14.24 -8.93
C GLN A 36 11.43 15.59 -9.59
N PRO A 37 11.57 15.67 -10.93
CA PRO A 37 11.90 16.92 -11.60
C PRO A 37 10.88 18.00 -11.24
N ALA A 38 11.38 19.20 -10.92
CA ALA A 38 10.57 20.34 -10.52
C ALA A 38 9.48 20.60 -11.58
N GLY A 39 8.21 20.53 -11.17
CA GLY A 39 7.05 20.74 -12.05
C GLY A 39 6.33 19.48 -12.53
N THR A 40 6.74 18.28 -12.12
CA THR A 40 5.92 17.07 -12.30
C THR A 40 5.20 16.75 -11.00
N ASP A 41 3.89 17.00 -10.93
CA ASP A 41 3.09 16.60 -9.78
C ASP A 41 3.26 15.09 -9.54
N PRO A 42 3.36 14.62 -8.28
CA PRO A 42 3.42 13.20 -7.99
C PRO A 42 2.10 12.56 -8.43
N HIS A 43 2.07 12.01 -9.65
CA HIS A 43 0.93 11.26 -10.14
C HIS A 43 0.65 10.12 -9.17
N GLN A 44 -0.54 10.14 -8.54
CA GLN A 44 -0.96 9.08 -7.63
C GLN A 44 -1.18 7.80 -8.43
N ARG A 45 -0.10 7.01 -8.57
CA ARG A 45 -0.09 5.77 -9.36
C ARG A 45 -0.92 4.67 -8.74
N LEU A 46 -1.03 4.65 -7.41
CA LEU A 46 -2.03 3.83 -6.73
C LEU A 46 -3.38 4.53 -6.87
N GLN A 47 -4.04 4.33 -8.02
CA GLN A 47 -5.46 4.62 -8.14
C GLN A 47 -6.23 3.62 -7.27
N ARG A 48 -6.36 3.95 -5.98
CA ARG A 48 -7.25 3.22 -5.09
C ARG A 48 -8.67 3.60 -5.50
N PRO A 49 -9.49 2.68 -6.01
CA PRO A 49 -10.90 2.96 -6.24
C PRO A 49 -11.48 3.46 -4.92
N GLN A 50 -12.02 4.69 -4.90
CA GLN A 50 -12.29 5.36 -3.64
C GLN A 50 -13.26 4.58 -2.76
N VAL A 51 -14.21 3.84 -3.31
CA VAL A 51 -15.10 3.00 -2.53
C VAL A 51 -15.69 1.91 -3.41
N LYS A 52 -15.65 0.64 -2.99
CA LYS A 52 -16.75 -0.29 -3.35
C LYS A 52 -17.97 0.15 -2.53
N ARG A 53 -18.65 1.20 -2.99
CA ARG A 53 -19.76 1.90 -2.29
C ARG A 53 -21.09 1.14 -2.38
N ASN A 54 -21.04 -0.19 -2.47
CA ASN A 54 -22.21 -1.05 -2.62
C ASN A 54 -22.09 -2.30 -1.74
N LEU A 55 -21.54 -2.15 -0.52
CA LEU A 55 -21.71 -3.19 0.50
C LEU A 55 -23.20 -3.19 0.90
N PRO A 56 -23.91 -4.31 0.78
CA PRO A 56 -25.31 -4.38 1.19
C PRO A 56 -25.40 -4.03 2.68
N GLN A 57 -26.33 -3.14 3.04
CA GLN A 57 -26.60 -2.86 4.44
C GLN A 57 -27.09 -4.13 5.09
N ARG A 58 -26.34 -4.64 6.07
CA ARG A 58 -26.76 -5.76 6.91
C ARG A 58 -28.00 -5.28 7.67
N LYS A 59 -29.18 -5.77 7.25
CA LYS A 59 -30.42 -5.54 7.99
C LYS A 59 -30.30 -6.19 9.37
N ALA A 60 -30.67 -5.43 10.40
CA ALA A 60 -30.77 -5.88 11.79
C ALA A 60 -31.89 -6.91 11.95
#